data_AF-A0A3C0SRN2-F1
#
_entry.id   AF-A0A3C0SRN2-F1
#
_cell.length_a   1.000
_cell.length_b   1.000
_cell.length_c   1.000
_cell.angle_alpha   90.00
_cell.angle_beta   90.00
_cell.angle_gamma   90.00
#
_symmetry.space_group_name_H-M   'P 1'
#
loop_
_entity.id
_entity.type
_entity.pdbx_description
1 polymer ?
#
loop_
_entity_poly.entity_id
_entity_poly.type
_entity_poly.pdbx_seq_one_letter_code
_entity_poly.pdbx_strand_id
1 'polypeptide(L)'
;MPLHAGFVREQIDGGIFKLYKRTTCRVYEVNVSEEEYHQVKEIIDRFESEYDRYKYNFLGILAIMLHIPYQRRYHFVCSQFVAYVLKEGKIVDFDKHVSLVKPEDFDTLEKGQVVYSGLLSNYAY
;
A
#
# COMPACT_ATOMS: atom_id res chain seq x y z
N MET A 1 7.15 21.05 -5.62
CA MET A 1 6.37 19.95 -6.23
C MET A 1 6.46 20.10 -7.74
N PRO A 2 6.65 18.97 -8.46
CA PRO A 2 5.51 18.16 -8.83
C PRO A 2 5.60 16.80 -8.16
N LEU A 3 4.63 16.46 -7.31
CA LEU A 3 4.46 15.06 -6.92
C LEU A 3 3.93 14.34 -8.15
N HIS A 4 4.76 13.55 -8.82
CA HIS A 4 4.27 12.45 -9.63
C HIS A 4 3.58 11.46 -8.67
N ALA A 5 2.37 11.82 -8.23
CA ALA A 5 1.55 11.02 -7.33
C ALA A 5 0.91 9.91 -8.16
N GLY A 6 1.73 8.93 -8.53
CA GLY A 6 1.33 7.70 -9.21
C GLY A 6 1.93 6.51 -8.50
N PHE A 7 2.11 5.41 -9.23
CA PHE A 7 2.87 4.29 -8.70
C PHE A 7 4.37 4.64 -8.71
N VAL A 8 5.02 4.58 -7.56
CA VAL A 8 6.41 4.99 -7.36
C VAL A 8 7.14 3.99 -6.46
N ARG A 9 8.42 3.79 -6.73
CA ARG A 9 9.33 3.07 -5.83
C ARG A 9 10.12 4.09 -5.02
N GLU A 10 9.76 4.22 -3.74
CA GLU A 10 10.42 5.15 -2.84
C GLU A 10 11.73 4.57 -2.30
N GLN A 11 12.72 5.43 -2.05
CA GLN A 11 13.97 5.08 -1.39
C GLN A 11 13.98 5.72 0.00
N ILE A 12 14.28 4.95 1.05
CA ILE A 12 14.27 5.43 2.44
C ILE A 12 15.28 6.58 2.65
N ASP A 13 16.46 6.50 2.02
CA ASP A 13 17.50 7.54 2.08
C ASP A 13 17.29 8.69 1.06
N GLY A 14 16.20 8.61 0.28
CA GLY A 14 15.88 9.54 -0.81
C GLY A 14 14.57 10.27 -0.61
N GLY A 15 14.27 11.18 -1.53
CA GLY A 15 12.95 11.79 -1.68
C GLY A 15 12.37 12.42 -0.41
N ILE A 16 11.11 12.09 -0.13
CA ILE A 16 10.31 12.70 0.93
C ILE A 16 10.82 12.34 2.34
N PHE A 17 11.39 11.15 2.52
CA PHE A 17 11.86 10.68 3.82
C PHE A 17 13.15 11.38 4.27
N LYS A 18 13.99 11.82 3.32
CA LYS A 18 15.15 12.68 3.63
C LYS A 18 14.74 14.05 4.20
N LEU A 19 13.59 14.58 3.77
CA LEU A 19 13.02 15.83 4.28
C LEU A 19 12.39 15.62 5.68
N TYR A 20 11.75 14.48 5.91
CA TYR A 20 11.08 14.13 7.17
C TYR A 20 11.86 13.09 7.99
N LYS A 21 13.03 13.48 8.51
CA LYS A 21 13.94 12.61 9.27
C LYS A 21 13.36 12.00 10.56
N ARG A 22 12.21 12.50 11.03
CA ARG A 22 11.52 12.02 12.24
C ARG A 22 10.31 11.13 11.93
N THR A 23 10.10 10.76 10.67
CA THR A 23 9.03 9.85 10.27
C THR A 23 9.19 8.53 11.02
N THR A 24 8.14 8.14 11.75
CA THR A 24 8.03 6.81 12.33
C THR A 24 7.26 5.89 11.39
N CYS A 25 7.60 4.63 11.37
CA CYS A 25 6.88 3.60 10.64
C CYS A 25 6.67 2.36 11.51
N ARG A 26 5.74 1.52 11.05
CA ARG A 26 5.57 0.16 11.52
C ARG A 26 5.57 -0.75 10.31
N VAL A 27 6.32 -1.85 10.39
CA VAL A 27 6.42 -2.83 9.30
C VAL A 27 5.79 -4.12 9.76
N TYR A 28 4.90 -4.61 8.91
CA TYR A 28 4.22 -5.88 9.06
C TYR A 28 4.80 -6.86 8.07
N GLU A 29 5.06 -8.08 8.53
CA GLU A 29 5.39 -9.22 7.70
C GLU A 29 4.21 -10.19 7.71
N VAL A 30 3.92 -10.79 6.56
CA VAL A 30 2.84 -11.76 6.40
C VAL A 30 3.46 -13.04 5.85
N ASN A 31 3.27 -14.15 6.57
CA ASN A 31 3.67 -15.47 6.07
C ASN A 31 2.70 -15.91 4.97
N VAL A 32 3.25 -16.27 3.82
CA VAL A 32 2.51 -16.65 2.61
C VAL A 32 3.09 -17.94 2.04
N SER A 33 2.29 -18.69 1.28
CA SER A 33 2.79 -19.80 0.48
C SER A 33 3.60 -19.30 -0.73
N GLU A 34 4.38 -20.17 -1.35
CA GLU A 34 5.09 -19.85 -2.58
C GLU A 34 4.11 -19.42 -3.69
N GLU A 35 2.95 -20.07 -3.79
CA GLU A 35 1.93 -19.72 -4.77
C GLU A 35 1.32 -18.33 -4.54
N GLU A 36 1.04 -17.97 -3.28
CA GLU A 36 0.56 -16.63 -2.90
C GLU A 36 1.63 -15.56 -3.21
N TYR A 37 2.89 -15.85 -2.89
CA TYR A 37 4.02 -14.97 -3.20
C TYR A 37 4.15 -14.72 -4.70
N HIS A 38 4.10 -15.78 -5.52
CA HIS A 38 4.16 -15.65 -6.97
C HIS A 38 2.99 -14.83 -7.53
N GLN A 39 1.77 -15.02 -7.01
CA GLN A 39 0.61 -14.22 -7.42
C GLN A 39 0.78 -12.73 -7.08
N VAL A 40 1.22 -12.41 -5.85
CA VAL A 40 1.50 -11.02 -5.46
C VAL A 40 2.58 -10.40 -6.33
N LYS A 41 3.65 -11.16 -6.60
CA LYS A 41 4.74 -10.68 -7.45
C LYS A 41 4.26 -10.34 -8.85
N GLU A 42 3.48 -11.22 -9.49
CA GLU A 42 2.90 -10.95 -10.82
C GLU A 42 1.99 -9.72 -10.84
N ILE A 43 1.25 -9.47 -9.76
CA ILE A 43 0.42 -8.27 -9.62
C ILE A 43 1.34 -7.04 -9.56
N ILE A 44 2.35 -7.03 -8.68
CA ILE A 44 3.27 -5.90 -8.52
C ILE A 44 4.05 -5.64 -9.82
N ASP A 45 4.55 -6.67 -10.49
CA ASP A 45 5.28 -6.57 -11.77
C ASP A 45 4.40 -5.90 -12.86
N ARG A 46 3.09 -6.12 -12.82
CA ARG A 46 2.13 -5.43 -13.70
C ARG A 46 2.00 -3.95 -13.35
N PHE A 47 1.96 -3.60 -12.06
CA PHE A 47 1.97 -2.20 -11.64
C PHE A 47 3.27 -1.49 -12.03
N GLU A 48 4.41 -2.18 -11.92
CA GLU A 48 5.72 -1.67 -12.36
C GLU A 48 5.78 -1.46 -13.89
N SER A 49 5.34 -2.44 -14.67
CA SER A 49 5.37 -2.34 -16.15
C SER A 49 4.40 -1.31 -16.72
N GLU A 50 3.31 -1.00 -16.00
CA GLU A 50 2.30 -0.01 -16.39
C GLU A 50 2.33 1.26 -15.48
N TYR A 51 3.45 1.54 -14.80
CA TYR A 51 3.53 2.56 -13.74
C TYR A 51 3.05 3.95 -14.16
N ASP A 52 3.25 4.32 -15.42
CA ASP A 52 2.90 5.62 -15.99
C ASP A 52 1.37 5.82 -16.09
N ARG A 53 0.61 4.73 -16.17
CA ARG A 53 -0.86 4.71 -16.20
C ARG A 53 -1.45 4.95 -14.82
N TYR A 54 -0.79 4.48 -13.77
CA TYR A 54 -1.30 4.56 -12.40
C TYR A 54 -1.14 5.96 -11.81
N LYS A 55 -2.21 6.47 -11.22
CA LYS A 55 -2.30 7.79 -10.58
C LYS A 55 -2.87 7.66 -9.17
N TYR A 56 -2.61 8.65 -8.34
CA TYR A 56 -3.14 8.71 -7.01
C TYR A 56 -4.61 9.16 -7.02
N ASN A 57 -5.45 8.52 -6.21
CA ASN A 57 -6.88 8.79 -6.16
C ASN A 57 -7.26 9.78 -5.04
N PHE A 58 -7.05 11.07 -5.26
CA PHE A 58 -7.41 12.10 -4.27
C PHE A 58 -8.91 12.13 -3.95
N LEU A 59 -9.78 11.93 -4.94
CA LEU A 59 -11.23 11.80 -4.72
C LEU A 59 -11.58 10.57 -3.88
N GLY A 60 -10.77 9.50 -3.99
CA GLY A 60 -10.88 8.30 -3.17
C GLY A 60 -10.73 8.59 -1.68
N ILE A 61 -9.87 9.53 -1.28
CA ILE A 61 -9.75 9.94 0.14
C ILE A 61 -11.06 10.52 0.65
N LEU A 62 -11.68 11.43 -0.12
CA LEU A 62 -12.97 12.00 0.25
C LEU A 62 -14.07 10.94 0.33
N ALA A 63 -14.10 10.03 -0.64
CA ALA A 63 -15.05 8.92 -0.65
C ALA A 63 -14.88 7.98 0.56
N ILE A 64 -13.65 7.67 0.96
CA ILE A 64 -13.34 6.91 2.19
C ILE A 64 -13.88 7.61 3.43
N MET A 65 -13.69 8.94 3.55
CA MET A 65 -14.21 9.71 4.69
C MET A 65 -15.75 9.68 4.76
N LEU A 66 -16.41 9.69 3.61
CA LEU A 66 -17.86 9.60 3.49
C LEU A 66 -18.40 8.16 3.50
N HIS A 67 -17.53 7.15 3.65
CA HIS A 67 -17.89 5.72 3.57
C HIS A 67 -18.59 5.31 2.27
N ILE A 68 -18.27 5.98 1.15
CA ILE A 68 -18.82 5.69 -0.17
C ILE A 68 -17.79 4.87 -0.96
N PRO A 69 -18.11 3.63 -1.38
CA PRO A 69 -17.19 2.85 -2.19
C PRO A 69 -17.00 3.52 -3.55
N TYR A 70 -15.82 4.09 -3.77
CA TYR A 70 -15.47 4.75 -5.03
C TYR A 70 -14.18 4.18 -5.60
N GLN A 71 -14.23 3.70 -6.84
CA GLN A 71 -13.08 3.18 -7.55
C GLN A 71 -13.04 3.79 -8.95
N ARG A 72 -11.84 4.20 -9.37
CA ARG A 72 -11.56 4.68 -10.72
C ARG A 72 -10.40 3.88 -11.28
N ARG A 73 -10.53 3.42 -12.53
CA ARG A 73 -9.49 2.62 -13.19
C ARG A 73 -8.14 3.34 -13.15
N TYR A 74 -7.07 2.60 -12.83
CA TYR A 74 -5.70 3.12 -12.66
C TYR A 74 -5.52 4.18 -11.56
N HIS A 75 -6.52 4.41 -10.71
CA HIS A 75 -6.43 5.39 -9.63
C HIS A 75 -6.58 4.71 -8.28
N PHE A 76 -5.52 4.77 -7.47
CA PHE A 76 -5.48 4.15 -6.15
C PHE A 76 -5.07 5.16 -5.08
N VAL A 77 -5.68 5.06 -3.90
CA VAL A 77 -5.06 5.53 -2.65
C VAL A 77 -4.05 4.46 -2.19
N CYS A 78 -3.05 4.84 -1.39
CA CYS A 78 -2.01 3.92 -0.91
C CYS A 78 -2.59 2.66 -0.22
N SER A 79 -3.56 2.82 0.68
CA SER A 79 -4.22 1.70 1.36
C SER A 79 -5.02 0.83 0.38
N GLN A 80 -5.68 1.43 -0.61
CA GLN A 80 -6.43 0.69 -1.63
C GLN A 80 -5.50 -0.17 -2.49
N PHE A 81 -4.32 0.33 -2.82
CA PHE A 81 -3.32 -0.43 -3.57
C PHE A 81 -2.88 -1.67 -2.78
N VAL A 82 -2.46 -1.50 -1.52
CA VAL A 82 -2.05 -2.62 -0.66
C VAL A 82 -3.19 -3.63 -0.47
N ALA A 83 -4.41 -3.14 -0.19
CA ALA A 83 -5.58 -4.01 -0.05
C ALA A 83 -5.91 -4.78 -1.34
N TYR A 84 -5.76 -4.14 -2.51
CA TYR A 84 -5.95 -4.78 -3.80
C TYR A 84 -4.92 -5.90 -4.02
N VAL A 85 -3.62 -5.63 -3.78
CA VAL A 85 -2.56 -6.64 -3.93
C VAL A 85 -2.78 -7.83 -3.00
N LEU A 86 -3.08 -7.59 -1.72
CA LEU A 86 -3.33 -8.66 -0.75
C LEU A 86 -4.58 -9.49 -1.09
N LYS A 87 -5.63 -8.85 -1.61
CA LYS A 87 -6.86 -9.53 -2.00
C LYS A 87 -6.69 -10.36 -3.26
N GLU A 88 -6.15 -9.77 -4.32
CA GLU A 88 -5.95 -10.46 -5.60
C GLU A 88 -4.87 -11.56 -5.50
N GLY A 89 -3.88 -11.38 -4.62
CA GLY A 89 -2.91 -12.40 -4.25
C GLY A 89 -3.45 -13.48 -3.31
N LYS A 90 -4.75 -13.43 -2.96
CA LYS A 90 -5.46 -14.39 -2.09
C LYS A 90 -4.91 -14.50 -0.65
N ILE A 91 -4.16 -13.49 -0.20
CA ILE A 91 -3.56 -13.47 1.14
C ILE A 91 -4.60 -13.06 2.18
N VAL A 92 -5.37 -12.01 1.89
CA VAL A 92 -6.36 -11.43 2.81
C VAL A 92 -7.68 -11.25 2.08
N ASP A 93 -8.78 -11.72 2.67
CA ASP A 93 -10.11 -11.25 2.29
C ASP A 93 -10.57 -10.20 3.29
N PHE A 94 -11.00 -9.04 2.78
CA PHE A 94 -11.41 -7.92 3.61
C PHE A 94 -12.93 -7.92 3.75
N ASP A 95 -13.43 -7.70 4.96
CA ASP A 95 -14.87 -7.60 5.27
C ASP A 95 -15.57 -6.35 4.68
N LYS A 96 -14.86 -5.58 3.86
CA LYS A 96 -15.35 -4.38 3.20
C LYS A 96 -14.74 -4.23 1.82
N HIS A 97 -15.36 -3.36 1.02
CA HIS A 97 -14.86 -3.04 -0.31
C HIS A 97 -13.43 -2.49 -0.22
N VAL A 98 -12.52 -2.95 -1.11
CA VAL A 98 -11.10 -2.55 -1.10
C VAL A 98 -10.89 -1.04 -1.20
N SER A 99 -11.82 -0.33 -1.85
CA SER A 99 -11.77 1.14 -1.94
C SER A 99 -12.06 1.86 -0.62
N LEU A 100 -12.59 1.16 0.38
CA LEU A 100 -12.89 1.66 1.72
C LEU A 100 -11.84 1.26 2.76
N VAL A 101 -10.82 0.50 2.36
CA VAL A 101 -9.73 0.11 3.26
C VAL A 101 -8.85 1.33 3.56
N LYS A 102 -8.63 1.55 4.85
CA LYS A 102 -7.81 2.59 5.45
C LYS A 102 -6.51 1.97 5.97
N PRO A 103 -5.45 2.77 6.17
CA PRO A 103 -4.19 2.27 6.75
C PRO A 103 -4.38 1.54 8.09
N GLU A 104 -5.27 2.03 8.95
CA GLU A 104 -5.58 1.46 10.27
C GLU A 104 -6.14 0.03 10.19
N ASP A 105 -6.77 -0.35 9.07
CA ASP A 105 -7.31 -1.71 8.91
C ASP A 105 -6.22 -2.77 8.78
N PHE A 106 -4.99 -2.36 8.45
CA PHE A 106 -3.86 -3.28 8.40
C PHE A 106 -3.34 -3.65 9.79
N ASP A 107 -3.61 -2.81 10.80
CA ASP A 107 -3.16 -3.05 12.18
C ASP A 107 -3.85 -4.27 12.81
N THR A 108 -5.01 -4.66 12.29
CA THR A 108 -5.81 -5.79 12.79
C THR A 108 -5.74 -7.01 11.88
N LEU A 109 -4.82 -7.06 10.92
CA LEU A 109 -4.65 -8.24 10.07
C LEU A 109 -4.14 -9.41 10.91
N GLU A 110 -4.95 -10.45 11.08
CA GLU A 110 -4.58 -11.66 11.83
C GLU A 110 -3.30 -12.32 11.29
N LYS A 111 -3.09 -12.27 9.97
CA LYS A 111 -1.88 -12.83 9.33
C LYS A 111 -0.64 -11.93 9.44
N GLY A 112 -0.78 -10.70 9.91
CA GLY A 112 0.29 -9.70 9.96
C GLY A 112 1.01 -9.70 11.30
N GLN A 113 2.33 -9.93 11.27
CA GLN A 113 3.20 -9.82 12.45
C GLN A 113 4.06 -8.57 12.35
N VAL A 114 4.11 -7.79 13.43
CA VAL A 114 4.94 -6.57 13.49
C VAL A 114 6.40 -6.98 13.65
N VAL A 115 7.21 -6.74 12.61
CA VAL A 115 8.66 -7.02 12.62
C VAL A 115 9.49 -5.77 12.95
N TYR A 116 8.90 -4.59 12.81
CA TYR A 116 9.55 -3.33 13.17
C TYR A 116 8.55 -2.25 13.57
N SER A 117 8.90 -1.43 14.55
CA SER A 117 8.18 -0.21 14.90
C SER A 117 9.15 0.82 15.46
N GLY A 118 9.27 1.98 14.82
CA GLY A 118 10.29 2.97 15.20
C GLY A 118 10.48 4.06 14.16
N LEU A 119 11.63 4.74 14.21
CA LEU A 119 12.01 5.73 13.20
C LEU A 119 12.32 5.04 11.87
N LEU A 120 11.71 5.48 10.78
CA LEU A 120 11.95 4.91 9.46
C LEU A 120 13.45 4.94 9.07
N SER A 121 14.20 5.96 9.51
CA SER A 121 15.65 6.04 9.29
C SER A 121 16.47 4.94 9.99
N ASN A 122 15.89 4.29 11.01
CA ASN A 122 16.52 3.22 11.76
C ASN A 122 16.06 1.84 11.27
N TYR A 123 15.12 1.78 10.33
CA TYR A 123 14.73 0.55 9.67
C TYR A 123 15.81 0.20 8.64
N ALA A 124 16.81 -0.57 9.07
CA ALA A 124 17.88 -1.06 8.22
C ALA A 124 17.41 -2.32 7.50
N TYR A 125 17.31 -2.26 6.18
CA TYR A 125 17.27 -3.42 5.27
C TYR A 125 18.36 -3.24 4.22
#